data_AF-A0A936DHH7-F1
#
_entry.id   AF-A0A936DHH7-F1
#
_cell.length_a   1.000
_cell.length_b   1.000
_cell.length_c   1.000
_cell.angle_alpha   90.00
_cell.angle_beta   90.00
_cell.angle_gamma   90.00
#
_symmetry.space_group_name_H-M   'P 1'
#
loop_
_entity.id
_entity.type
_entity.pdbx_description
1 polymer ?
#
loop_
_entity_poly.entity_id
_entity_poly.type
_entity_poly.pdbx_seq_one_letter_code
_entity_poly.pdbx_strand_id
1 'polypeptide(L)'
;MPRAKLFALALLSLAACGENRRDVFLRGLEIEGAAERGPCKLQAAEGAGLPQGASAISGDTVAACLKQTEAALEYYQRAAELGLNEPDFVSTYDRAKERKARLESMLKMVRSMENEQAGPK
;
A
#
# COMPACT_ATOMS: atom_id res chain seq x y z
N MET A 1 56.15 -6.04 18.34
CA MET A 1 55.15 -5.53 19.32
C MET A 1 54.02 -4.82 18.57
N PRO A 2 52.87 -5.46 18.30
CA PRO A 2 51.77 -4.83 17.57
C PRO A 2 50.64 -4.42 18.55
N ARG A 3 50.85 -3.32 19.28
CA ARG A 3 49.84 -2.69 20.15
C ARG A 3 49.25 -1.48 19.41
N ALA A 4 48.24 -1.67 18.53
CA ALA A 4 47.45 -0.53 18.02
C ALA A 4 46.24 -0.89 17.15
N LYS A 5 46.03 -2.14 16.71
CA LYS A 5 44.99 -2.45 15.71
C LYS A 5 43.65 -2.95 16.25
N LEU A 6 43.45 -2.95 17.57
CA LEU A 6 42.25 -3.55 18.19
C LEU A 6 41.17 -2.55 18.64
N PHE A 7 41.38 -1.23 18.48
CA PHE A 7 40.45 -0.21 18.98
C PHE A 7 39.48 0.38 17.93
N ALA A 8 39.57 -0.03 16.66
CA ALA A 8 38.76 0.55 15.59
C ALA A 8 37.39 -0.12 15.36
N LEU A 9 37.10 -1.26 16.00
CA LEU A 9 35.86 -2.01 15.76
C LEU A 9 34.68 -1.65 16.70
N ALA A 10 34.89 -0.80 17.71
CA ALA A 10 33.89 -0.55 18.76
C ALA A 10 32.96 0.65 18.50
N LEU A 11 33.13 1.39 17.39
CA LEU A 11 32.41 2.65 17.13
C LEU A 11 31.31 2.56 16.05
N LEU A 12 31.03 1.38 15.49
CA LEU A 12 29.97 1.19 14.49
C LEU A 12 28.59 0.81 15.08
N SER A 13 28.47 0.72 16.40
CA SER A 13 27.25 0.22 17.06
C SER A 13 26.20 1.30 17.36
N LEU A 14 26.44 2.58 17.05
CA LEU A 14 25.56 3.69 17.43
C LEU A 14 24.56 4.17 16.36
N ALA A 15 24.43 3.47 15.22
CA ALA A 15 23.45 3.81 14.19
C ALA A 15 22.16 2.98 14.22
N ALA A 16 21.84 2.34 15.35
CA ALA A 16 20.58 1.63 15.52
C ALA A 16 19.62 2.41 16.42
N CYS A 17 19.30 3.65 16.04
CA CYS A 17 17.93 4.14 16.24
C CYS A 17 17.03 3.31 15.32
N GLY A 18 16.84 2.04 15.70
CA GLY A 18 16.15 1.04 14.89
C GLY A 18 14.70 1.46 14.73
N GLU A 19 14.34 1.83 13.52
CA GLU A 19 12.95 2.00 13.11
C GLU A 19 12.15 0.78 13.59
N ASN A 20 11.17 1.01 14.47
CA ASN A 20 10.40 -0.06 15.06
C ASN A 20 9.44 -0.62 14.00
N ARG A 21 9.63 -1.89 13.64
CA ARG A 21 8.79 -2.62 12.67
C ARG A 21 7.28 -2.49 12.93
N ARG A 22 6.88 -2.36 14.19
CA ARG A 22 5.47 -2.13 14.57
C ARG A 22 4.98 -0.74 14.19
N ASP A 23 5.79 0.28 14.45
CA ASP A 23 5.43 1.65 14.13
C ASP A 23 5.35 1.86 12.61
N VAL A 24 6.23 1.20 11.86
CA VAL A 24 6.16 1.14 10.40
C VAL A 24 4.86 0.48 9.93
N PHE A 25 4.50 -0.68 10.50
CA PHE A 25 3.24 -1.34 10.18
C PHE A 25 2.01 -0.47 10.50
N LEU A 26 2.01 0.21 11.65
CA LEU A 26 0.93 1.12 12.05
C LEU A 26 0.77 2.31 11.09
N ARG A 27 1.87 2.84 10.54
CA ARG A 27 1.80 3.88 9.49
C ARG A 27 1.11 3.38 8.23
N GLY A 28 1.39 2.16 7.80
CA GLY A 28 0.68 1.53 6.68
C GLY A 28 -0.82 1.40 6.94
N LEU A 29 -1.20 0.97 8.15
CA LEU A 29 -2.61 0.88 8.57
C LEU A 29 -3.31 2.24 8.61
N GLU A 30 -2.61 3.29 9.04
CA GLU A 30 -3.14 4.65 9.06
C GLU A 30 -3.47 5.15 7.65
N ILE A 31 -2.58 4.88 6.69
CA ILE A 31 -2.80 5.20 5.27
C ILE A 31 -4.01 4.44 4.74
N GLU A 32 -4.12 3.13 4.99
CA GLU A 32 -5.29 2.36 4.55
C GLU A 32 -6.59 2.89 5.17
N GLY A 33 -6.59 3.20 6.47
CA GLY A 33 -7.76 3.78 7.14
C GLY A 33 -8.15 5.16 6.60
N ALA A 34 -7.17 5.99 6.23
CA ALA A 34 -7.42 7.26 5.55
C ALA A 34 -7.96 7.05 4.12
N ALA A 35 -7.42 6.07 3.40
CA ALA A 35 -7.85 5.72 2.05
C ALA A 35 -9.31 5.22 2.04
N GLU A 36 -9.69 4.36 2.99
CA GLU A 36 -11.05 3.82 3.12
C GLU A 36 -12.09 4.90 3.48
N ARG A 37 -11.69 5.93 4.22
CA ARG A 37 -12.54 7.11 4.48
C ARG A 37 -12.63 8.07 3.30
N GLY A 38 -11.67 8.01 2.37
CA GLY A 38 -11.56 8.89 1.21
C GLY A 38 -11.65 8.13 -0.12
N PRO A 39 -10.56 8.05 -0.89
CA PRO A 39 -10.58 7.60 -2.29
C PRO A 39 -11.03 6.15 -2.51
N CYS A 40 -10.89 5.28 -1.51
CA CYS A 40 -11.30 3.87 -1.60
C CYS A 40 -12.73 3.61 -1.12
N LYS A 41 -13.45 4.64 -0.65
CA LYS A 41 -14.80 4.51 -0.06
C LYS A 41 -15.83 3.84 -0.98
N LEU A 42 -15.70 4.04 -2.30
CA LEU A 42 -16.63 3.49 -3.29
C LEU A 42 -16.45 1.98 -3.52
N GLN A 43 -15.25 1.44 -3.30
CA GLN A 43 -14.94 0.03 -3.56
C GLN A 43 -15.39 -0.90 -2.45
N ALA A 44 -15.50 -0.41 -1.22
CA ALA A 44 -16.10 -1.17 -0.12
C ALA A 44 -17.59 -1.49 -0.40
N ALA A 45 -18.27 -0.70 -1.23
CA ALA A 45 -19.63 -0.95 -1.67
C ALA A 45 -19.72 -1.93 -2.86
N GLU A 46 -18.64 -2.12 -3.64
CA GLU A 46 -18.63 -3.02 -4.81
C GLU A 46 -18.60 -4.52 -4.44
N GLY A 47 -18.23 -4.87 -3.20
CA GLY A 47 -18.41 -6.22 -2.66
C GLY A 47 -19.87 -6.67 -2.55
N ALA A 48 -20.83 -5.76 -2.77
CA ALA A 48 -22.26 -6.03 -2.75
C ALA A 48 -22.88 -6.29 -4.14
N GLY A 49 -22.07 -6.38 -5.21
CA GLY A 49 -22.57 -6.48 -6.57
C GLY A 49 -23.18 -5.15 -7.01
N LEU A 50 -22.49 -4.45 -7.91
CA LEU A 50 -22.90 -3.20 -8.57
C LEU A 50 -24.42 -2.93 -8.50
N PRO A 51 -24.91 -1.94 -7.74
CA PRO A 51 -26.18 -1.34 -8.08
C PRO A 51 -25.99 -0.68 -9.44
N GLN A 52 -26.65 -1.25 -10.45
CA GLN A 52 -26.85 -0.66 -11.77
C GLN A 52 -27.63 0.66 -11.59
N GLY A 53 -26.93 1.72 -11.20
CA GLY A 53 -27.60 2.97 -10.84
C GLY A 53 -26.69 3.98 -10.13
N ALA A 54 -26.16 4.91 -10.92
CA ALA A 54 -25.90 6.30 -10.54
C ALA A 54 -24.59 6.71 -9.84
N SER A 55 -23.48 5.97 -9.97
CA SER A 55 -22.14 6.55 -9.83
C SER A 55 -21.16 5.79 -10.72
N ALA A 56 -20.91 6.29 -11.92
CA ALA A 56 -19.82 5.78 -12.74
C ALA A 56 -18.51 5.96 -11.96
N ILE A 57 -17.88 4.85 -11.58
CA ILE A 57 -16.55 4.88 -10.98
C ILE A 57 -15.60 5.46 -12.03
N SER A 58 -15.01 6.62 -11.76
CA SER A 58 -14.06 7.25 -12.67
C SER A 58 -12.67 6.63 -12.54
N GLY A 59 -11.91 6.61 -13.63
CA GLY A 59 -10.53 6.13 -13.62
C GLY A 59 -9.66 6.91 -12.62
N ASP A 60 -9.97 8.19 -12.38
CA ASP A 60 -9.29 9.02 -11.39
C ASP A 60 -9.55 8.55 -9.95
N THR A 61 -10.76 8.11 -9.65
CA THR A 61 -11.10 7.59 -8.30
C THR A 61 -10.38 6.27 -8.04
N VAL A 62 -10.34 5.39 -9.05
CA VAL A 62 -9.58 4.13 -8.97
C VAL A 62 -8.09 4.40 -8.82
N ALA A 63 -7.53 5.31 -9.62
CA ALA A 63 -6.11 5.68 -9.55
C ALA A 63 -5.74 6.30 -8.19
N ALA A 64 -6.61 7.13 -7.61
CA ALA A 64 -6.39 7.70 -6.29
C ALA A 64 -6.38 6.62 -5.19
N CYS A 65 -7.29 5.65 -5.26
CA CYS A 65 -7.30 4.53 -4.31
C CYS A 65 -6.09 3.61 -4.49
N LEU A 66 -5.69 3.34 -5.73
CA LEU A 66 -4.48 2.58 -6.07
C LEU A 66 -3.25 3.23 -5.45
N LYS A 67 -3.08 4.54 -5.63
CA LYS A 67 -1.95 5.29 -5.08
C LYS A 67 -1.83 5.17 -3.56
N GLN A 68 -2.94 5.23 -2.83
CA GLN A 68 -2.92 5.07 -1.37
C GLN A 68 -2.61 3.63 -0.96
N THR A 69 -3.15 2.66 -1.70
CA THR A 69 -2.84 1.23 -1.48
C THR A 69 -1.35 0.95 -1.69
N GLU A 70 -0.75 1.54 -2.73
CA GLU A 70 0.69 1.44 -2.99
C GLU A 70 1.52 2.09 -1.88
N ALA A 71 1.14 3.28 -1.42
CA ALA A 71 1.81 3.93 -0.31
C ALA A 71 1.76 3.09 0.99
N ALA A 72 0.62 2.47 1.30
CA ALA A 72 0.54 1.55 2.45
C ALA A 72 1.43 0.30 2.27
N LEU A 73 1.48 -0.25 1.05
CA LEU A 73 2.31 -1.42 0.73
C LEU A 73 3.81 -1.15 0.91
N GLU A 74 4.29 0.08 0.68
CA GLU A 74 5.69 0.46 0.95
C GLU A 74 6.03 0.29 2.45
N TYR A 75 5.14 0.75 3.34
CA TYR A 75 5.32 0.55 4.78
C TYR A 75 5.22 -0.93 5.17
N TYR A 76 4.31 -1.69 4.59
CA TYR A 76 4.21 -3.12 4.87
C TYR A 76 5.45 -3.88 4.41
N GLN A 77 5.95 -3.58 3.22
CA GLN A 77 7.21 -4.14 2.75
C GLN A 77 8.36 -3.79 3.70
N ARG A 78 8.44 -2.53 4.13
CA ARG A 78 9.47 -2.10 5.08
C ARG A 78 9.35 -2.82 6.44
N ALA A 79 8.15 -3.02 6.94
CA ALA A 79 7.92 -3.77 8.17
C ALA A 79 8.35 -5.25 8.03
N ALA A 80 8.11 -5.86 6.86
CA ALA A 80 8.60 -7.21 6.54
C ALA A 80 10.15 -7.27 6.48
N GLU A 81 10.79 -6.29 5.86
CA GLU A 81 12.27 -6.17 5.82
C GLU A 81 12.88 -6.03 7.22
N LEU A 82 12.16 -5.39 8.15
CA LEU A 82 12.51 -5.29 9.57
C LEU A 82 12.14 -6.55 10.37
N GLY A 83 11.68 -7.61 9.70
CA GLY A 83 11.40 -8.92 10.28
C GLY A 83 10.05 -9.05 10.96
N LEU A 84 9.06 -8.22 10.62
CA LEU A 84 7.67 -8.46 11.03
C LEU A 84 7.08 -9.59 10.16
N ASN A 85 6.65 -10.68 10.79
CA ASN A 85 6.10 -11.86 10.10
C ASN A 85 4.98 -12.53 10.91
N GLU A 86 4.22 -11.73 11.62
CA GLU A 86 3.13 -12.24 12.44
C GLU A 86 1.89 -12.51 11.58
N PRO A 87 1.04 -13.48 11.95
CA PRO A 87 -0.11 -13.88 11.12
C PRO A 87 -1.01 -12.72 10.69
N ASP A 88 -1.32 -11.79 11.61
CA ASP A 88 -2.18 -10.64 11.32
C ASP A 88 -1.53 -9.67 10.33
N PHE A 89 -0.21 -9.48 10.44
CA PHE A 89 0.57 -8.68 9.50
C PHE A 89 0.59 -9.33 8.12
N VAL A 90 0.91 -10.63 8.04
CA VAL A 90 0.97 -11.36 6.76
C VAL A 90 -0.37 -11.30 6.04
N SER A 91 -1.46 -11.62 6.76
CA SER A 91 -2.83 -11.54 6.24
C SER A 91 -3.18 -10.14 5.73
N THR A 92 -2.81 -9.10 6.47
CA THR A 92 -3.05 -7.71 6.05
C THR A 92 -2.23 -7.33 4.83
N TYR A 93 -0.95 -7.71 4.80
CA TYR A 93 -0.06 -7.40 3.70
C TYR A 93 -0.50 -8.11 2.41
N ASP A 94 -0.90 -9.37 2.49
CA ASP A 94 -1.37 -10.12 1.33
C ASP A 94 -2.73 -9.60 0.83
N ARG A 95 -3.66 -9.25 1.73
CA ARG A 95 -4.91 -8.58 1.36
C ARG A 95 -4.66 -7.24 0.65
N ALA A 96 -3.66 -6.47 1.10
CA ALA A 96 -3.29 -5.21 0.45
C ALA A 96 -2.69 -5.43 -0.95
N LYS A 97 -1.88 -6.48 -1.15
CA LYS A 97 -1.37 -6.86 -2.49
C LYS A 97 -2.49 -7.28 -3.43
N GLU A 98 -3.44 -8.09 -2.95
CA GLU A 98 -4.62 -8.47 -3.75
C GLU A 98 -5.47 -7.26 -4.12
N ARG A 99 -5.67 -6.34 -3.17
CA ARG A 99 -6.38 -5.07 -3.40
C ARG A 99 -5.69 -4.26 -4.50
N LYS A 100 -4.35 -4.14 -4.46
CA LYS A 100 -3.56 -3.49 -5.53
C LYS A 100 -3.84 -4.14 -6.89
N ALA A 101 -3.73 -5.46 -6.99
CA ALA A 101 -3.95 -6.17 -8.25
C ALA A 101 -5.38 -5.96 -8.81
N ARG A 102 -6.39 -5.97 -7.94
CA ARG A 102 -7.78 -5.67 -8.33
C ARG A 102 -7.94 -4.24 -8.82
N LEU A 103 -7.34 -3.27 -8.13
CA LEU A 103 -7.35 -1.85 -8.48
C LEU A 103 -6.69 -1.57 -9.82
N GLU A 104 -5.54 -2.19 -10.11
CA GLU A 104 -4.85 -2.09 -11.39
C GLU A 104 -5.71 -2.62 -12.54
N SER A 105 -6.34 -3.78 -12.33
CA SER A 105 -7.26 -4.38 -13.30
C SER A 105 -8.47 -3.48 -13.57
N MET A 106 -9.10 -2.97 -12.51
CA MET A 106 -10.23 -2.06 -12.62
C MET A 106 -9.85 -0.75 -13.31
N LEU A 107 -8.70 -0.16 -12.97
CA LEU A 107 -8.22 1.06 -13.61
C LEU A 107 -8.07 0.87 -15.12
N LYS A 108 -7.47 -0.25 -15.53
CA LYS A 108 -7.30 -0.59 -16.96
C LYS A 108 -8.66 -0.69 -17.66
N MET A 109 -9.64 -1.36 -17.05
CA MET A 109 -10.98 -1.51 -17.59
C MET A 109 -11.69 -0.17 -17.74
N VAL A 110 -11.72 0.62 -16.66
CA VAL A 110 -12.40 1.94 -16.66
C VAL A 110 -11.77 2.88 -17.67
N ARG A 111 -10.43 2.93 -17.77
CA ARG A 111 -9.73 3.77 -18.77
C ARG A 111 -10.02 3.33 -20.20
N SER A 112 -10.17 2.03 -20.47
CA SER A 112 -10.61 1.56 -21.79
C SER A 112 -11.99 2.13 -22.12
N MET A 113 -12.94 1.98 -21.20
CA MET A 113 -14.32 2.44 -21.39
C MET A 113 -14.41 3.96 -21.55
N GLU A 114 -13.60 4.73 -20.80
CA GLU A 114 -13.52 6.19 -20.94
C GLU A 114 -12.99 6.60 -22.32
N ASN A 115 -11.97 5.90 -22.83
CA ASN A 115 -11.39 6.17 -24.15
C ASN A 115 -12.34 5.78 -25.30
N GLU A 116 -13.10 4.69 -25.15
CA GLU A 116 -14.10 4.25 -26.12
C GLU A 116 -15.28 5.22 -26.21
N GLN A 117 -15.70 5.78 -25.07
CA GLN A 117 -16.75 6.81 -25.01
C GLN A 117 -16.29 8.17 -25.58
N ALA A 118 -14.98 8.43 -25.60
CA ALA A 118 -14.40 9.63 -26.19
C ALA A 118 -14.16 9.52 -27.73
N GLY A 119 -14.62 8.42 -28.37
CA GLY A 119 -14.48 8.17 -29.80
C GLY A 119 -15.06 9.28 -30.72
N PRO A 120 -14.60 9.38 -31.98
CA PRO A 120 -14.66 10.60 -32.78
C PRO A 120 -16.11 11.02 -33.07
N LYS A 121 -16.39 12.30 -32.80
CA LYS A 121 -17.57 12.99 -33.33
C LYS A 121 -17.49 13.17 -34.84
#